data_AF-M7TVW6-F1
#
_entry.id   AF-M7TVW6-F1
#
_cell.length_a   1.000
_cell.length_b   1.000
_cell.length_c   1.000
_cell.angle_alpha   90.00
_cell.angle_beta   90.00
_cell.angle_gamma   90.00
#
_symmetry.space_group_name_H-M   'P 1'
#
loop_
_entity.id
_entity.type
_entity.pdbx_description
1 polymer ?
#
loop_
_entity_poly.entity_id
_entity_poly.type
_entity_poly.pdbx_seq_one_letter_code
_entity_poly.pdbx_strand_id
1 'polypeptide(L)' 'MLVERLEREFGTHKKVTDLETGKIYRVPTRDIIEGGLRQQDLNYFPEWKTE' A
#
# COMPACT_ATOMS: atom_id res chain seq x y z
N MET A 1 -6.56 -1.79 -18.45
CA MET A 1 -6.76 -2.98 -17.58
C MET A 1 -7.49 -2.59 -16.30
N LEU A 2 -8.13 -3.53 -15.58
CA LEU A 2 -8.90 -3.23 -14.35
C LEU A 2 -8.05 -2.48 -13.31
N VAL A 3 -6.81 -2.91 -13.10
CA VAL A 3 -5.87 -2.29 -12.15
C VAL A 3 -5.59 -0.82 -12.50
N GLU A 4 -5.33 -0.49 -13.76
CA GLU A 4 -5.08 0.90 -14.18
C GLU A 4 -6.29 1.80 -13.93
N ARG A 5 -7.52 1.29 -14.08
CA ARG A 5 -8.73 2.03 -13.74
C ARG A 5 -8.81 2.27 -12.23
N LEU A 6 -8.53 1.26 -11.42
CA LEU A 6 -8.53 1.36 -9.97
C LEU A 6 -7.44 2.31 -9.47
N GLU A 7 -6.24 2.31 -10.06
CA GLU A 7 -5.18 3.27 -9.76
C GLU A 7 -5.57 4.72 -10.10
N ARG A 8 -6.31 4.94 -11.20
CA ARG A 8 -6.83 6.27 -11.56
C ARG A 8 -7.93 6.74 -10.62
N GLU A 9 -8.82 5.84 -10.21
CA GLU A 9 -9.99 6.17 -9.38
C GLU A 9 -9.60 6.32 -7.89
N PHE A 10 -8.70 5.48 -7.41
CA PHE A 10 -8.37 5.36 -5.98
C PHE A 10 -6.94 5.81 -5.64
N GLY A 11 -6.15 6.21 -6.65
CA GLY A 11 -4.75 6.62 -6.50
C GLY A 11 -3.78 5.45 -6.67
N THR A 12 -2.53 5.79 -7.04
CA THR A 12 -1.46 4.82 -7.30
C THR A 12 -0.87 4.21 -6.03
N HIS A 13 -1.13 4.81 -4.87
CA HIS A 13 -0.63 4.34 -3.58
C HIS A 13 -1.69 4.45 -2.49
N LYS A 14 -1.60 3.57 -1.50
CA LYS A 14 -2.41 3.58 -0.28
C LYS A 14 -1.52 3.71 0.95
N LYS A 15 -2.07 4.37 1.98
CA LYS A 15 -1.56 4.33 3.34
C LYS A 15 -2.03 3.02 3.96
N VAL A 16 -1.08 2.18 4.38
CA VAL A 16 -1.39 0.95 5.10
C VAL A 16 -0.76 1.01 6.47
N THR A 17 -1.57 0.85 7.50
CA THR A 17 -1.10 0.84 8.89
C THR A 17 -0.83 -0.60 9.31
N ASP A 18 0.39 -0.86 9.78
CA ASP A 18 0.70 -2.08 10.50
C ASP A 18 0.06 -2.01 11.89
N LEU A 19 -0.89 -2.91 12.16
CA LEU A 19 -1.64 -2.92 13.42
C LEU A 19 -0.78 -3.32 14.63
N GLU A 20 0.30 -4.06 14.43
CA GLU A 20 1.17 -4.49 15.54
C GLU A 20 2.14 -3.38 15.97
N THR A 21 2.69 -2.64 15.00
CA THR A 21 3.71 -1.62 15.27
C THR A 21 3.18 -0.18 15.23
N GLY A 22 1.98 0.03 14.68
CA GLY A 22 1.39 1.35 14.44
C GLY A 22 2.06 2.14 13.30
N LYS A 23 3.07 1.58 12.64
CA LYS A 23 3.76 2.23 11.52
C LYS A 23 2.86 2.30 10.30
N ILE A 24 3.04 3.36 9.52
CA ILE A 24 2.27 3.59 8.29
C ILE A 24 3.20 3.44 7.11
N TYR A 25 2.79 2.71 6.08
CA TYR A 25 3.58 2.44 4.89
C TYR A 25 2.88 2.97 3.63
N ARG A 26 3.67 3.39 2.64
CA ARG A 26 3.19 3.79 1.32
C ARG A 26 3.26 2.59 0.37
N VAL A 27 2.13 1.93 0.16
CA VAL A 27 2.04 0.70 -0.62
C VAL A 27 1.42 1.00 -2.00
N PRO A 28 2.02 0.54 -3.12
CA PRO A 28 1.40 0.65 -4.44
C PRO A 28 0.05 -0.06 -4.51
N THR A 29 -0.95 0.58 -5.09
CA THR A 29 -2.30 0.01 -5.23
C THR A 29 -2.28 -1.27 -6.06
N ARG A 30 -1.41 -1.34 -7.06
CA ARG A 30 -1.19 -2.55 -7.88
C ARG A 30 -0.76 -3.75 -7.06
N ASP A 31 0.23 -3.58 -6.19
CA ASP A 31 0.77 -4.67 -5.36
C ASP A 31 -0.33 -5.27 -4.47
N ILE A 32 -1.20 -4.43 -3.92
CA ILE A 32 -2.36 -4.86 -3.11
C ILE A 32 -3.34 -5.70 -3.94
N ILE A 33 -3.65 -5.28 -5.17
CA ILE A 33 -4.68 -5.91 -6.01
C ILE A 33 -4.17 -7.19 -6.67
N GLU A 34 -2.93 -7.17 -7.18
CA GLU A 34 -2.37 -8.28 -7.96
C GLU A 34 -1.59 -9.28 -7.11
N GLY A 35 -0.87 -8.80 -6.09
CA GLY A 35 -0.05 -9.64 -5.20
C GLY A 35 -0.72 -10.00 -3.87
N GLY A 36 -1.77 -9.26 -3.49
CA GLY A 36 -2.22 -9.22 -2.11
C GLY A 36 -1.19 -8.52 -1.22
N LEU A 37 -1.52 -8.34 0.06
CA LEU A 37 -0.62 -7.69 1.00
C LEU A 37 -0.66 -8.42 2.35
N ARG A 38 0.44 -9.05 2.74
CA ARG A 38 0.62 -9.61 4.08
C ARG A 38 1.34 -8.59 4.95
N GLN A 39 1.12 -8.68 6.26
CA GLN A 39 1.76 -7.77 7.21
C GLN A 39 3.29 -7.81 7.10
N GLN A 40 3.88 -8.98 6.86
CA GLN A 40 5.33 -9.18 6.69
C GLN A 40 5.89 -8.38 5.51
N ASP A 41 5.08 -8.17 4.47
CA ASP A 41 5.46 -7.48 3.24
C ASP A 41 5.60 -5.96 3.46
N LEU A 42 4.99 -5.41 4.53
CA LEU A 42 5.04 -3.99 4.85
C LEU A 42 6.47 -3.47 4.99
N ASN A 43 7.39 -4.32 5.45
CA ASN A 43 8.81 -3.98 5.62
C ASN A 43 9.56 -3.71 4.30
N TYR A 44 8.98 -4.08 3.14
CA TYR A 44 9.56 -3.77 1.83
C TYR A 44 9.15 -2.39 1.29
N PHE A 45 8.17 -1.74 1.92
CA PHE A 45 7.65 -0.46 1.47
C PHE A 45 8.23 0.69 2.32
N PRO A 46 8.35 1.89 1.73
CA PRO A 46 8.79 3.05 2.49
C PRO A 46 7.74 3.45 3.54
N GLU A 47 8.22 3.78 4.74
CA GLU A 47 7.37 4.34 5.80
C GLU A 47 6.80 5.69 5.35
N TRP A 48 5.50 5.86 5.53
CA TRP A 48 4.78 7.10 5.25
C TRP A 48 5.02 8.08 6.39
N LYS A 49 6.12 8.82 6.31
CA LYS A 49 6.36 9.96 7.20
C LYS A 49 5.40 11.09 6.81
N THR A 50 4.48 11.42 7.72
CA THR A 50 3.76 12.69 7.66
C THR A 50 4.75 13.78 8.04
N GLU A 51 5.10 14.64 7.08
CA GLU A 51 5.65 15.96 7.38
C GLU A 51 4.63 16.78 8.18
#